data_AF-A0A8J6XUU6-F1
#
_entry.id   AF-A0A8J6XUU6-F1
#
_cell.length_a   1.000
_cell.length_b   1.000
_cell.length_c   1.000
_cell.angle_alpha   90.00
_cell.angle_beta   90.00
_cell.angle_gamma   90.00
#
_symmetry.space_group_name_H-M   'P 1'
#
loop_
_entity.id
_entity.type
_entity.pdbx_description
1 polymer ?
#
loop_
_entity_poly.entity_id
_entity_poly.type
_entity_poly.pdbx_seq_one_letter_code
_entity_poly.pdbx_strand_id
1 'polypeptide(L)'
;MLSESLKGVISQTLLKKIGGGRVAALEILIVQNAISNLIREAKTFQIPSMMQTGKKHGMVLLNEALIDLVKKKQVESDEAYQKAVDKAGFVSQLRSAGLKAPALVE
;
A
#
# COMPACT_ATOMS: atom_id res chain seq x y z
N MET A 1 -2.39 -25.87 -7.02
CA MET A 1 -1.81 -24.70 -7.74
C MET A 1 -1.76 -23.48 -6.83
N LEU A 2 -0.98 -22.44 -7.13
CA LEU A 2 -0.89 -21.24 -6.27
C LEU A 2 -2.27 -20.58 -6.03
N SER A 3 -3.12 -20.54 -7.05
CA SER A 3 -4.49 -20.01 -6.98
C SER A 3 -5.39 -20.71 -5.95
N GLU A 4 -5.05 -21.93 -5.53
CA GLU A 4 -5.85 -22.76 -4.62
C GLU A 4 -5.28 -22.76 -3.20
N SER A 5 -3.96 -22.73 -3.08
CA SER A 5 -3.27 -22.82 -1.79
C SER A 5 -2.99 -21.46 -1.15
N LEU A 6 -2.83 -20.39 -1.94
CA LEU A 6 -2.53 -19.07 -1.41
C LEU A 6 -3.70 -18.52 -0.59
N LYS A 7 -3.45 -18.13 0.67
CA LYS A 7 -4.45 -17.55 1.58
C LYS A 7 -4.30 -16.05 1.74
N GLY A 8 -3.09 -15.54 1.61
CA GLY A 8 -2.79 -14.12 1.69
C GLY A 8 -1.32 -13.86 1.43
N VAL A 9 -1.01 -12.60 1.20
CA VAL A 9 0.36 -12.09 1.06
C VAL A 9 0.46 -10.83 1.92
N ILE A 10 1.51 -10.77 2.74
CA ILE A 10 1.88 -9.56 3.46
C ILE A 10 3.23 -9.12 2.89
N SER A 11 3.22 -7.97 2.22
CA SER A 11 4.43 -7.34 1.71
C SER A 11 4.82 -6.19 2.62
N GLN A 12 6.08 -6.19 3.05
CA GLN A 12 6.59 -5.23 4.02
C GLN A 12 7.60 -4.30 3.37
N THR A 13 7.40 -2.99 3.56
CA THR A 13 8.39 -1.96 3.24
C THR A 13 8.79 -1.23 4.51
N LEU A 14 10.10 -1.13 4.76
CA LEU A 14 10.65 -0.50 5.94
C LEU A 14 11.06 0.94 5.64
N LEU A 15 10.60 1.85 6.50
CA LEU A 15 10.81 3.29 6.40
C LEU A 15 11.57 3.80 7.61
N LYS A 16 12.37 4.84 7.40
CA LYS A 16 12.96 5.59 8.52
C LYS A 16 11.86 6.25 9.34
N LYS A 17 11.88 6.03 10.64
CA LYS A 17 10.90 6.62 11.57
C LYS A 17 11.39 7.98 12.06
N ILE A 18 10.46 8.93 12.23
CA ILE A 18 10.72 10.19 12.91
C ILE A 18 11.15 9.90 14.36
N GLY A 19 12.26 10.49 14.79
CA GLY A 19 12.86 10.23 16.11
C GLY A 19 13.75 8.99 16.17
N GLY A 20 14.02 8.32 15.04
CA GLY A 20 14.97 7.22 14.95
C GLY A 20 14.33 5.83 14.90
N GLY A 21 15.11 4.86 14.42
CA GLY A 21 14.64 3.50 14.16
C GLY A 21 13.89 3.37 12.83
N ARG A 22 13.10 2.29 12.68
CA ARG A 22 12.31 2.01 11.48
C ARG A 22 10.89 1.60 11.81
N VAL A 23 9.98 1.84 10.88
CA VAL A 23 8.60 1.34 10.92
C VAL A 23 8.27 0.63 9.62
N ALA A 24 7.39 -0.36 9.70
CA ALA A 24 6.93 -1.14 8.57
C ALA A 24 5.63 -0.56 8.01
N ALA A 25 5.60 -0.24 6.71
CA ALA A 25 4.37 -0.17 5.94
C ALA A 25 4.04 -1.59 5.44
N LEU A 26 2.81 -2.04 5.69
CA LEU A 26 2.34 -3.37 5.32
C LEU A 26 1.28 -3.26 4.23
N GLU A 27 1.58 -3.81 3.07
CA GLU A 27 0.59 -4.12 2.04
C GLU A 27 0.05 -5.52 2.32
N ILE A 28 -1.27 -5.65 2.34
CA ILE A 28 -1.95 -6.87 2.77
C ILE A 28 -2.93 -7.28 1.68
N LEU A 29 -2.66 -8.41 1.04
CA LEU A 29 -3.58 -9.09 0.13
C LEU A 29 -4.18 -10.29 0.84
N ILE A 30 -5.50 -10.35 0.94
CA ILE A 30 -6.23 -11.53 1.41
C ILE A 30 -6.82 -12.24 0.20
N VAL A 31 -6.53 -13.53 0.05
CA VAL A 31 -6.97 -14.27 -1.14
C VAL A 31 -8.39 -14.78 -0.95
N GLN A 32 -9.29 -14.22 -1.77
CA GLN A 32 -10.67 -14.69 -1.95
C GLN A 32 -10.83 -15.33 -3.33
N ASN A 33 -12.01 -15.92 -3.58
CA ASN A 33 -12.33 -16.57 -4.85
C ASN A 33 -12.04 -15.69 -6.09
N ALA A 34 -12.33 -14.38 -6.01
CA ALA A 34 -12.05 -13.46 -7.11
C ALA A 34 -10.54 -13.33 -7.39
N ILE A 35 -9.71 -13.21 -6.35
CA ILE A 35 -8.24 -13.15 -6.49
C ILE A 35 -7.70 -14.49 -7.01
N SER A 36 -8.20 -15.62 -6.49
CA SER A 36 -7.83 -16.95 -6.98
C SER A 36 -8.12 -17.13 -8.47
N ASN A 37 -9.26 -16.63 -8.95
CA ASN A 37 -9.62 -16.68 -10.37
C ASN A 37 -8.69 -15.80 -11.21
N LEU A 38 -8.39 -14.58 -10.75
CA LEU A 38 -7.43 -13.70 -11.44
C LEU A 38 -6.03 -14.34 -11.56
N ILE A 39 -5.57 -15.07 -10.53
CA ILE A 39 -4.30 -15.81 -10.61
C ILE A 39 -4.38 -16.95 -11.63
N ARG A 40 -5.49 -17.70 -11.65
CA ARG A 40 -5.70 -18.83 -12.59
C ARG A 40 -5.74 -18.36 -14.05
N GLU A 41 -6.34 -17.21 -14.30
CA GLU A 41 -6.47 -16.61 -15.64
C GLU A 41 -5.27 -15.74 -16.03
N ALA A 42 -4.22 -15.67 -15.21
CA ALA A 42 -3.06 -14.80 -15.41
C ALA A 42 -3.40 -13.30 -15.54
N LYS A 43 -4.51 -12.85 -14.94
CA LYS A 43 -4.97 -11.45 -14.89
C LYS A 43 -4.53 -10.73 -13.62
N THR A 44 -3.29 -10.96 -13.19
CA THR A 44 -2.75 -10.45 -11.91
C THR A 44 -2.70 -8.92 -11.85
N PHE A 45 -2.62 -8.24 -12.99
CA PHE A 45 -2.67 -6.78 -13.09
C PHE A 45 -3.97 -6.16 -12.55
N GLN A 46 -5.06 -6.93 -12.42
CA GLN A 46 -6.33 -6.46 -11.85
C GLN A 46 -6.39 -6.56 -10.31
N ILE A 47 -5.44 -7.27 -9.68
CA ILE A 47 -5.42 -7.50 -8.23
C ILE A 47 -5.40 -6.19 -7.43
N PRO A 48 -4.62 -5.13 -7.79
CA PRO A 48 -4.65 -3.88 -7.05
C PRO A 48 -6.04 -3.24 -6.99
N SER A 49 -6.79 -3.22 -8.11
CA SER A 49 -8.17 -2.72 -8.13
C SER A 49 -9.10 -3.57 -7.26
N MET A 50 -8.91 -4.90 -7.25
CA MET A 50 -9.65 -5.78 -6.34
C MET A 50 -9.34 -5.46 -4.87
N MET A 51 -8.07 -5.22 -4.52
CA MET A 51 -7.66 -4.85 -3.17
C MET A 51 -8.31 -3.54 -2.70
N GLN A 52 -8.47 -2.55 -3.58
CA GLN A 52 -9.16 -1.29 -3.24
C GLN A 52 -10.60 -1.52 -2.78
N THR A 53 -11.31 -2.45 -3.43
CA THR A 53 -12.67 -2.83 -3.04
C THR A 53 -12.70 -3.85 -1.88
N GLY A 54 -11.57 -4.51 -1.63
CA GLY A 54 -11.37 -5.53 -0.61
C GLY A 54 -11.05 -5.01 0.79
N LYS A 55 -11.06 -3.69 1.03
CA LYS A 55 -10.74 -3.08 2.34
C LYS A 55 -11.53 -3.64 3.50
N LYS A 56 -12.82 -3.93 3.30
CA LYS A 56 -13.70 -4.55 4.32
C LYS A 56 -13.23 -5.93 4.78
N HIS A 57 -12.35 -6.56 4.00
CA HIS A 57 -11.75 -7.85 4.30
C HIS A 57 -10.32 -7.73 4.83
N GLY A 58 -9.89 -6.52 5.20
CA GLY A 58 -8.54 -6.26 5.73
C GLY A 58 -7.47 -6.12 4.66
N MET A 59 -7.84 -5.97 3.38
CA MET A 59 -6.86 -5.68 2.34
C MET A 59 -6.39 -4.22 2.44
N VAL A 60 -5.11 -4.01 2.20
CA VAL A 60 -4.46 -2.70 2.30
C VAL A 60 -3.45 -2.57 1.17
N LEU A 61 -3.54 -1.51 0.36
CA LEU A 61 -2.50 -1.19 -0.62
C LEU A 61 -1.30 -0.51 0.05
N LEU A 62 -0.10 -0.66 -0.54
CA LEU A 62 1.09 -0.03 0.03
C LEU A 62 0.95 1.48 0.21
N ASN A 63 0.47 2.20 -0.82
CA ASN A 63 0.27 3.66 -0.74
C ASN A 63 -0.64 4.06 0.44
N GLU A 64 -1.66 3.26 0.74
CA GLU A 64 -2.57 3.53 1.86
C GLU A 64 -1.88 3.35 3.21
N ALA A 65 -1.08 2.28 3.34
CA ALA A 65 -0.25 2.06 4.52
C ALA A 65 0.78 3.19 4.72
N LEU A 66 1.40 3.66 3.64
CA LEU A 66 2.34 4.78 3.66
C LEU A 66 1.67 6.07 4.12
N ILE A 67 0.48 6.40 3.57
CA ILE A 67 -0.27 7.59 3.97
C ILE A 67 -0.69 7.51 5.44
N ASP A 68 -1.11 6.34 5.92
CA ASP A 68 -1.47 6.15 7.31
C ASP A 68 -0.28 6.43 8.26
N LEU A 69 0.93 5.99 7.90
CA LEU A 69 2.15 6.29 8.67
C LEU A 69 2.49 7.79 8.69
N VAL A 70 2.27 8.50 7.57
CA VAL A 70 2.44 9.96 7.50
C VAL A 70 1.38 10.67 8.35
N LYS A 71 0.10 10.25 8.25
CA LYS A 71 -1.01 10.78 9.07
C LYS A 71 -0.72 10.63 10.57
N LYS A 72 -0.16 9.50 10.97
CA LYS A 72 0.24 9.20 12.35
C LYS A 72 1.54 9.90 12.78
N LYS A 73 2.15 10.71 11.91
CA LYS A 73 3.43 11.40 12.15
C LYS A 73 4.55 10.45 12.57
N GLN A 74 4.55 9.24 12.00
CA GLN A 74 5.62 8.26 12.24
C GLN A 74 6.72 8.33 11.19
N VAL A 75 6.39 8.79 9.99
CA VAL A 75 7.30 8.90 8.85
C VAL A 75 7.07 10.24 8.16
N GLU A 76 8.14 10.85 7.67
CA GLU A 76 8.09 12.08 6.85
C GLU A 76 7.45 11.81 5.48
N SER A 77 6.71 12.78 4.93
CA SER A 77 6.09 12.65 3.60
C SER A 77 7.09 12.31 2.49
N ASP A 78 8.32 12.83 2.59
CA ASP A 78 9.41 12.56 1.63
C ASP A 78 9.89 11.11 1.67
N GLU A 79 10.09 10.56 2.87
CA GLU A 79 10.50 9.17 3.05
C GLU A 79 9.40 8.22 2.55
N ALA A 80 8.14 8.52 2.85
CA ALA A 80 7.01 7.74 2.34
C ALA A 80 6.87 7.83 0.81
N TYR A 81 7.06 9.02 0.23
CA TYR A 81 7.02 9.23 -1.23
C TYR A 81 8.08 8.42 -1.98
N GLN A 82 9.29 8.30 -1.42
CA GLN A 82 10.35 7.49 -2.02
C GLN A 82 10.02 5.99 -2.05
N LYS A 83 9.10 5.53 -1.20
CA LYS A 83 8.66 4.13 -1.13
C LYS A 83 7.33 3.87 -1.84
N ALA A 84 6.64 4.91 -2.31
CA ALA A 84 5.36 4.77 -2.99
C ALA A 84 5.53 4.11 -4.37
N VAL A 85 4.57 3.23 -4.73
CA VAL A 85 4.54 2.57 -6.05
C VAL A 85 3.99 3.54 -7.09
N ASP A 86 2.81 4.10 -6.81
CA ASP A 86 2.23 5.18 -7.61
C ASP A 86 2.48 6.52 -6.91
N LYS A 87 3.54 7.21 -7.36
CA LYS A 87 3.96 8.51 -6.81
C LYS A 87 2.92 9.60 -7.06
N ALA A 88 2.29 9.62 -8.22
CA ALA A 88 1.30 10.63 -8.57
C ALA A 88 0.03 10.47 -7.74
N GLY A 89 -0.48 9.23 -7.65
CA GLY A 89 -1.63 8.89 -6.81
C GLY A 89 -1.35 9.16 -5.33
N PHE A 90 -0.15 8.82 -4.83
CA PHE A 90 0.23 9.11 -3.45
C PHE A 90 0.20 10.60 -3.12
N VAL A 91 0.74 11.47 -4.00
CA VAL A 91 0.72 12.92 -3.80
C VAL A 91 -0.72 13.46 -3.82
N SER A 92 -1.55 12.98 -4.76
CA SER A 92 -2.96 13.34 -4.82
C SER A 92 -3.67 13.00 -3.50
N GLN A 93 -3.47 11.78 -2.98
CA GLN A 93 -4.08 11.32 -1.75
C GLN A 93 -3.56 12.06 -0.50
N LEU A 94 -2.27 12.42 -0.44
CA LEU A 94 -1.73 13.26 0.63
C LEU A 94 -2.41 14.64 0.66
N ARG A 95 -2.54 15.28 -0.50
CA ARG A 95 -3.21 16.59 -0.63
C ARG A 95 -4.67 16.51 -0.22
N SER A 96 -5.40 15.49 -0.70
CA SER A 96 -6.80 15.26 -0.30
C SER A 96 -6.97 15.00 1.20
N ALA A 97 -5.93 14.48 1.87
CA ALA A 97 -5.92 14.27 3.31
C ALA A 97 -5.48 15.50 4.13
N GLY A 98 -5.20 16.64 3.49
CA GLY A 98 -4.71 17.85 4.16
C GLY A 98 -3.28 17.71 4.72
N LEU A 99 -2.50 16.74 4.21
CA LEU A 99 -1.14 16.48 4.65
C LEU A 99 -0.13 17.22 3.75
N LYS A 100 1.01 17.58 4.34
CA LYS A 100 2.10 18.25 3.63
C LYS A 100 2.59 17.36 2.48
N ALA A 101 2.59 17.92 1.26
CA ALA A 101 3.14 17.24 0.10
C ALA A 101 4.66 17.05 0.25
N PRO A 102 5.24 16.01 -0.37
CA PRO A 102 6.69 15.81 -0.37
C PRO A 102 7.37 16.98 -1.09
N ALA A 103 8.53 17.42 -0.59
CA ALA A 103 9.35 18.47 -1.21
C ALA A 103 9.97 18.01 -2.54
N LEU A 104 10.09 16.69 -2.74
CA LEU A 104 10.66 16.05 -3.93
C LEU A 104 9.76 16.09 -5.19
N VAL A 105 8.65 16.83 -5.13
CA VAL A 105 7.64 16.93 -6.21
C VAL A 105 7.72 18.30 -6.91
N GLU A 106 8.77 19.08 -6.66
CA GLU A 106 9.06 20.31 -7.41
C GLU A 106 9.40 20.03 -8.89
#